data_AF-A0A815WB24-F1
#
_entry.id   AF-A0A815WB24-F1
#
_cell.length_a   1.000
_cell.length_b   1.000
_cell.length_c   1.000
_cell.angle_alpha   90.00
_cell.angle_beta   90.00
_cell.angle_gamma   90.00
#
_symmetry.space_group_name_H-M   'P 1'
#
loop_
_entity.id
_entity.type
_entity.pdbx_description
1 polymer ?
#
loop_
_entity_poly.entity_id
_entity_poly.type
_entity_poly.pdbx_seq_one_letter_code
_entity_poly.pdbx_strand_id
1 'polypeptide(L)'
;MTNAELPPKEYIVDKVASKYDIEIVRIPIKHCVLNPIELAWSGLKNYVRQQNIRFSLNDIEQLCSEWLAACDPEHVSGYFTHVHKHEEIFKTADKIAEE
;
A
#
# COMPACT_ATOMS: atom_id res chain seq x y z
N MET A 1 3.87 39.03 11.46
CA MET A 1 3.01 38.39 10.45
C MET A 1 2.68 37.00 10.98
N THR A 2 1.46 36.79 11.45
CA THR A 2 0.99 35.51 11.96
C THR A 2 0.78 34.58 10.77
N ASN A 3 1.58 33.51 10.68
CA ASN A 3 1.29 32.40 9.77
C ASN A 3 -0.09 31.87 10.18
N ALA A 4 -1.12 32.19 9.39
CA ALA A 4 -2.43 31.59 9.56
C ALA A 4 -2.27 30.11 9.21
N GLU A 5 -2.15 29.26 10.22
CA GLU A 5 -2.17 27.82 10.04
C GLU A 5 -3.49 27.47 9.34
N LEU A 6 -3.38 26.95 8.12
CA LEU A 6 -4.53 26.43 7.40
C LEU A 6 -5.19 25.37 8.30
N PRO A 7 -6.53 25.38 8.43
CA PRO A 7 -7.21 24.35 9.18
C PRO A 7 -6.80 22.98 8.61
N PRO A 8 -6.59 21.97 9.47
CA PRO A 8 -6.18 20.65 9.03
C PRO A 8 -7.19 20.13 8.00
N LYS A 9 -6.68 19.60 6.89
CA LYS A 9 -7.52 19.05 5.82
C LYS A 9 -8.32 17.88 6.38
N GLU A 10 -9.64 18.04 6.44
CA GLU A 10 -10.56 16.99 6.84
C GLU A 10 -11.02 16.22 5.61
N TYR A 11 -10.64 14.95 5.48
CA TYR A 11 -11.08 14.12 4.37
C TYR A 11 -12.30 13.28 4.77
N ILE A 12 -13.26 13.13 3.86
CA ILE A 12 -14.47 12.31 4.09
C ILE A 12 -14.08 10.88 4.50
N VAL A 13 -13.01 10.35 3.92
CA VAL A 13 -12.50 9.02 4.25
C VAL A 13 -12.09 8.90 5.72
N ASP A 14 -11.55 9.95 6.35
CA ASP A 14 -11.20 9.95 7.78
C ASP A 14 -12.46 9.79 8.65
N LYS A 15 -13.54 10.50 8.29
CA LYS A 15 -14.84 10.40 8.99
C LYS A 15 -15.49 9.04 8.84
N VAL A 16 -15.26 8.36 7.72
CA VAL A 16 -15.80 7.03 7.48
C VAL A 16 -14.99 6.01 8.26
N ALA A 17 -13.66 6.05 8.18
CA ALA A 17 -12.76 5.13 8.88
C ALA A 17 -12.88 5.24 10.40
N SER A 18 -13.02 6.45 10.95
CA SER A 18 -13.17 6.65 12.40
C SER A 18 -14.43 6.03 12.98
N LYS A 19 -15.49 5.83 12.19
CA LYS A 19 -16.70 5.09 12.63
C LYS A 19 -16.43 3.61 12.90
N TYR A 20 -15.33 3.09 12.38
CA TYR A 20 -14.90 1.70 12.52
C TYR A 20 -13.63 1.56 13.36
N ASP A 21 -13.22 2.62 14.08
CA ASP A 21 -11.96 2.66 14.85
C ASP A 21 -10.71 2.38 14.00
N ILE A 22 -10.75 2.80 12.72
CA ILE A 22 -9.64 2.65 11.78
C ILE A 22 -8.90 3.99 11.65
N GLU A 23 -7.60 3.98 11.95
CA GLU A 23 -6.70 5.09 11.66
C GLU A 23 -6.18 5.01 10.22
N ILE A 24 -6.24 6.14 9.50
CA ILE A 24 -5.72 6.23 8.14
C ILE A 24 -4.27 6.70 8.16
N VAL A 25 -3.37 5.81 7.75
CA VAL A 25 -1.96 6.15 7.48
C VAL A 25 -1.85 6.72 6.07
N ARG A 26 -1.36 7.96 5.96
CA ARG A 26 -1.11 8.64 4.67
C ARG A 26 0.36 8.51 4.29
N ILE A 27 0.61 7.93 3.12
CA ILE A 27 1.96 7.83 2.55
C ILE A 27 2.36 9.12 1.82
N PRO A 28 3.65 9.47 1.79
CA PRO A 28 4.16 10.55 0.95
C PRO A 28 3.85 10.32 -0.54
N ILE A 29 3.57 11.41 -1.25
CA ILE A 29 3.33 11.36 -2.71
C ILE A 29 4.54 10.75 -3.41
N LYS A 30 4.30 9.89 -4.41
CA LYS A 30 5.34 9.16 -5.20
C LYS A 30 6.18 8.14 -4.44
N HIS A 31 5.85 7.81 -3.20
CA HIS A 31 6.57 6.80 -2.40
C HIS A 31 5.77 5.50 -2.32
N CYS A 32 5.40 4.92 -3.48
CA CYS A 32 4.63 3.68 -3.53
C CYS A 32 5.35 2.49 -2.87
N VAL A 33 6.67 2.55 -2.72
CA VAL A 33 7.49 1.57 -1.98
C VAL A 33 7.11 1.47 -0.49
N LEU A 34 6.48 2.50 0.06
CA LEU A 34 5.96 2.51 1.43
C LEU A 34 4.54 1.96 1.55
N ASN A 35 3.96 1.46 0.45
CA ASN A 35 2.62 0.91 0.42
C ASN A 35 2.66 -0.62 0.20
N PRO A 36 2.42 -1.45 1.23
CA PRO A 36 2.59 -2.89 1.13
C PRO A 36 1.63 -3.53 0.11
N ILE A 37 0.47 -2.93 -0.16
CA ILE A 37 -0.48 -3.45 -1.15
C ILE A 37 0.09 -3.42 -2.57
N GLU A 38 1.06 -2.54 -2.88
CA GLU A 38 1.69 -2.48 -4.20
C GLU A 38 2.50 -3.74 -4.50
N LEU A 39 3.09 -4.36 -3.47
CA LEU A 39 3.80 -5.64 -3.57
C LEU A 39 2.82 -6.78 -3.84
N ALA A 40 1.73 -6.83 -3.07
CA ALA A 40 0.65 -7.79 -3.30
C ALA A 40 0.05 -7.64 -4.71
N TRP A 41 -0.20 -6.40 -5.13
CA TRP A 41 -0.72 -6.08 -6.46
C TRP A 41 0.22 -6.50 -7.58
N SER A 42 1.54 -6.33 -7.39
CA SER A 42 2.54 -6.81 -8.34
C SER A 42 2.51 -8.34 -8.46
N GLY A 43 2.46 -9.06 -7.33
CA GLY A 43 2.33 -10.53 -7.29
C GLY A 43 1.08 -11.03 -7.99
N LEU A 44 -0.08 -10.47 -7.64
CA LEU A 44 -1.37 -10.78 -8.24
C LEU A 44 -1.36 -10.59 -9.76
N LYS A 45 -0.91 -9.42 -10.24
CA LYS A 45 -0.83 -9.13 -11.68
C LYS A 45 0.08 -10.11 -12.41
N ASN A 46 1.22 -10.44 -11.82
CA ASN A 46 2.16 -11.41 -12.41
C ASN A 46 1.53 -12.79 -12.51
N TYR A 47 0.83 -13.25 -11.47
CA TYR A 47 0.11 -14.51 -11.48
C TYR A 47 -0.98 -14.54 -12.56
N VAL A 48 -1.87 -13.54 -12.56
CA VAL A 48 -2.93 -13.43 -13.57
C VAL A 48 -2.34 -13.39 -14.98
N ARG A 49 -1.28 -12.62 -15.21
CA ARG A 49 -0.63 -12.53 -16.54
C ARG A 49 -0.10 -13.88 -17.02
N GLN A 50 0.42 -14.72 -16.12
CA GLN A 50 0.99 -16.02 -16.48
C GLN A 50 -0.08 -17.06 -16.80
N GLN A 51 -1.25 -16.98 -16.16
CA GLN A 51 -2.30 -17.98 -16.27
C GLN A 51 -3.46 -17.58 -17.20
N ASN A 52 -3.62 -16.27 -17.48
CA ASN A 52 -4.74 -15.78 -18.27
C ASN A 52 -4.51 -15.99 -19.77
N ILE A 53 -5.01 -17.11 -20.29
CA ILE A 53 -4.94 -17.47 -21.72
C ILE A 53 -6.12 -16.91 -22.52
N ARG A 54 -7.29 -16.79 -21.88
CA ARG A 54 -8.57 -16.49 -22.54
C ARG A 54 -8.94 -15.00 -22.51
N PHE A 55 -8.26 -14.20 -21.70
CA PHE A 55 -8.44 -12.75 -21.57
C PHE A 55 -9.89 -12.32 -21.26
N SER A 56 -10.65 -13.15 -20.55
CA SER A 56 -12.02 -12.83 -20.12
C SER A 56 -12.05 -12.25 -18.71
N LEU A 57 -13.06 -11.43 -18.40
CA LEU A 57 -13.23 -10.86 -17.07
C LEU A 57 -13.51 -11.95 -16.03
N ASN A 58 -14.28 -12.97 -16.38
CA ASN A 58 -14.58 -14.10 -15.49
C ASN A 58 -13.31 -14.86 -15.10
N ASP A 59 -12.40 -15.08 -16.07
CA ASP A 59 -11.13 -15.73 -15.79
C ASP A 59 -10.22 -14.86 -14.91
N ILE A 60 -10.22 -13.54 -15.13
CA ILE A 60 -9.48 -12.61 -14.28
C ILE A 60 -10.01 -12.65 -12.85
N GLU A 61 -11.33 -12.60 -12.66
CA GLU A 61 -11.95 -12.65 -11.34
C GLU A 61 -11.63 -13.96 -10.61
N GLN A 62 -11.72 -15.09 -11.32
CA GLN A 62 -11.38 -16.40 -10.79
C GLN A 62 -9.90 -16.47 -10.38
N LEU A 63 -8.98 -16.11 -11.29
CA LEU A 63 -7.54 -16.14 -11.02
C LEU A 63 -7.14 -15.20 -9.88
N CYS A 64 -7.81 -14.05 -9.75
CA CYS A 64 -7.60 -13.16 -8.62
C CYS A 64 -8.02 -13.80 -7.30
N SER A 65 -9.18 -14.45 -7.28
CA SER A 65 -9.70 -15.13 -6.10
C SER A 65 -8.81 -16.30 -5.67
N GLU A 66 -8.31 -17.07 -6.64
CA GLU A 66 -7.37 -18.18 -6.40
C GLU A 66 -6.05 -17.69 -5.80
N TRP A 67 -5.47 -16.62 -6.35
CA TRP A 67 -4.23 -16.05 -5.83
C TRP A 67 -4.40 -15.50 -4.40
N LEU A 68 -5.51 -14.80 -4.14
CA LEU A 68 -5.82 -14.26 -2.81
C LEU A 68 -6.03 -15.38 -1.78
N ALA A 69 -6.70 -16.48 -2.18
CA ALA A 69 -6.89 -17.63 -1.31
C ALA A 69 -5.58 -18.39 -1.01
N ALA A 70 -4.61 -18.32 -1.92
CA ALA A 70 -3.29 -18.91 -1.76
C ALA A 70 -2.29 -18.00 -1.02
N CYS A 71 -2.67 -16.77 -0.66
CA CYS A 71 -1.80 -15.87 0.08
C CYS A 71 -1.57 -16.36 1.50
N ASP A 72 -0.36 -16.84 1.75
CA ASP A 72 0.06 -17.31 3.07
C ASP A 72 0.50 -16.14 3.98
N PRO A 73 0.19 -16.17 5.29
CA PRO A 73 0.60 -15.13 6.23
C PRO A 73 2.11 -14.85 6.28
N GLU A 74 2.97 -15.87 6.11
CA GLU A 74 4.41 -15.70 6.09
C GLU A 74 4.83 -14.85 4.88
N HIS A 75 4.28 -15.16 3.71
CA HIS A 75 4.54 -14.39 2.49
C HIS A 75 4.04 -12.95 2.61
N VAL A 76 2.85 -12.75 3.16
CA VAL A 76 2.26 -11.42 3.39
C VAL A 76 3.10 -10.60 4.38
N SER A 77 3.66 -11.21 5.43
CA SER A 77 4.55 -10.53 6.38
C SER A 77 5.81 -9.96 5.72
N GLY A 78 6.26 -10.59 4.63
CA GLY A 78 7.37 -10.11 3.82
C GLY A 78 7.11 -8.74 3.17
N TYR A 79 5.85 -8.43 2.84
CA TYR A 79 5.49 -7.12 2.27
C TYR A 79 5.68 -5.98 3.27
N PHE A 80 5.28 -6.19 4.52
CA PHE A 80 5.48 -5.23 5.60
C PHE A 80 6.96 -5.08 5.96
N THR A 81 7.71 -6.19 5.96
CA THR A 81 9.17 -6.17 6.15
C THR A 81 9.87 -5.32 5.08
N HIS A 82 9.44 -5.42 3.82
CA HIS A 82 9.96 -4.58 2.74
C HIS A 82 9.68 -3.09 2.99
N VAL A 83 8.44 -2.74 3.35
CA VAL A 83 8.05 -1.35 3.65
C VAL A 83 8.89 -0.78 4.79
N HIS A 84 9.01 -1.52 5.89
CA HIS A 84 9.82 -1.11 7.05
C HIS A 84 11.29 -0.87 6.67
N LYS A 85 11.87 -1.74 5.83
CA LYS A 85 13.24 -1.56 5.34
C LYS A 85 13.39 -0.23 4.58
N HIS A 86 12.44 0.10 3.69
CA HIS A 86 12.48 1.34 2.93
C HIS A 86 12.22 2.58 3.80
N GLU A 87 11.36 2.45 4.79
CA GLU A 87 11.11 3.50 5.78
C GLU A 87 12.40 3.88 6.53
N GLU A 88 13.16 2.89 7.01
CA GLU A 88 14.43 3.14 7.71
C GLU A 88 15.50 3.76 6.80
N ILE A 89 15.52 3.39 5.52
CA ILE A 89 16.40 4.02 4.52
C ILE A 89 16.06 5.51 4.37
N PHE A 90 14.78 5.84 4.24
CA PHE A 90 14.36 7.24 4.09
C PHE A 90 14.61 8.06 5.36
N LYS A 91 14.29 7.52 6.54
CA LYS A 91 14.62 8.17 7.82
C LYS A 91 16.11 8.47 7.97
N THR A 92 16.98 7.56 7.48
CA THR A 92 18.42 7.77 7.53
C THR A 92 18.86 8.85 6.54
N ALA A 93 18.32 8.84 5.32
CA ALA A 93 18.61 9.85 4.31
C ALA A 93 18.16 11.25 4.73
N ASP A 94 16.98 11.38 5.35
CA ASP A 94 16.44 12.65 5.84
C ASP A 94 17.36 13.24 6.92
N LYS A 95 17.81 12.42 7.88
CA LYS A 95 18.77 12.86 8.91
C LYS A 95 20.06 13.41 8.31
N ILE A 96 20.58 12.78 7.26
CA ILE A 96 21.81 13.23 6.58
C ILE A 96 21.56 14.54 5.82
N ALA A 97 20.37 14.74 5.25
CA ALA A 97 20.05 15.95 4.48
C ALA A 97 19.81 17.18 5.37
N GLU A 98 19.48 16.97 6.65
CA GLU A 98 19.28 18.03 7.65
C GLU A 98 20.58 18.47 8.34
N GLU A 99 21.69 17.73 8.15
CA GLU A 99 23.05 18.06 8.60
C GLU A 99 23.80 18.96 7.61
#